data_AF-A0A175W6Y8-F1
#
_entry.id   AF-A0A175W6Y8-F1
#
_cell.length_a   1.000
_cell.length_b   1.000
_cell.length_c   1.000
_cell.angle_alpha   90.00
_cell.angle_beta   90.00
_cell.angle_gamma   90.00
#
_symmetry.space_group_name_H-M   'P 1'
#
loop_
_entity.id
_entity.type
_entity.pdbx_description
1 polymer ?
#
loop_
_entity_poly.entity_id
_entity_poly.type
_entity_poly.pdbx_seq_one_letter_code
_entity_poly.pdbx_strand_id
1 'polypeptide(L)'
;MDGTTMHAAQGHPYYPQDSVIPGYAPNSTPIPVILGAFSGIVGVFTLGCVSLAKWYNPGLKRADQLIIGWFALCGFLHCFFEGYFVLHHASIPASQSIFSQAWKEYSLSDSRYLTSDPFMLCIEMLTTLTWGPLSFLTAVLIATSTPTSTPTSTSAPKRHNYSHQGTRHLLQTVVCVGHLYGVALYYGTCGFAEHMRGLSFSRPEWLYYWGYYAGMNAPWAVVPGVLLYQSARAIQGAFVAAAAAPAARDVGEGKKERWGLQNVWGRRFCW
;
A
#
# COMPACT_ATOMS: atom_id res chain seq x y z
N MET A 1 -34.33 -27.93 37.81
CA MET A 1 -33.93 -26.51 37.80
C MET A 1 -32.50 -26.50 37.32
N ASP A 2 -32.30 -26.52 36.00
CA ASP A 2 -30.95 -26.44 35.46
C ASP A 2 -30.54 -24.99 35.50
N GLY A 3 -29.78 -24.66 36.55
CA GLY A 3 -29.13 -23.37 36.70
C GLY A 3 -28.04 -23.23 35.66
N THR A 4 -28.42 -22.92 34.43
CA THR A 4 -27.54 -22.14 33.55
C THR A 4 -27.38 -20.80 34.23
N THR A 5 -26.32 -20.69 35.03
CA THR A 5 -25.73 -19.40 35.39
C THR A 5 -25.58 -18.63 34.08
N MET A 6 -26.51 -17.71 33.82
CA MET A 6 -26.28 -16.66 32.86
C MET A 6 -25.08 -15.92 33.41
N HIS A 7 -23.88 -16.26 32.92
CA HIS A 7 -22.76 -15.34 32.98
C HIS A 7 -23.32 -14.04 32.41
N ALA A 8 -23.59 -13.07 33.27
CA ALA A 8 -23.89 -11.72 32.83
C ALA A 8 -22.76 -11.40 31.86
N ALA A 9 -23.08 -11.27 30.56
CA ALA A 9 -22.09 -11.00 29.54
C ALA A 9 -21.30 -9.79 30.04
N GLN A 10 -20.01 -10.00 30.31
CA GLN A 10 -19.16 -8.93 30.81
C GLN A 10 -19.22 -7.82 29.76
N GLY A 11 -19.75 -6.66 30.14
CA GLY A 11 -19.99 -5.58 29.19
C GLY A 11 -18.72 -5.19 28.45
N HIS A 12 -18.84 -4.85 27.18
CA HIS A 12 -17.73 -4.43 26.34
C HIS A 12 -17.95 -3.00 25.82
N PRO A 13 -16.91 -2.25 25.46
CA PRO A 13 -17.06 -0.86 25.03
C PRO A 13 -17.58 -0.69 23.60
N TYR A 14 -17.56 -1.74 22.76
CA TYR A 14 -17.83 -1.69 21.32
C TYR A 14 -19.31 -1.51 20.96
N TYR A 15 -19.57 -1.03 19.75
CA TYR A 15 -20.92 -0.77 19.24
C TYR A 15 -21.27 -1.71 18.06
N PRO A 16 -22.51 -2.21 17.96
CA PRO A 16 -23.61 -2.10 18.91
C PRO A 16 -23.28 -2.69 20.30
N GLN A 17 -23.83 -2.10 21.37
CA GLN A 17 -23.53 -2.50 22.76
C GLN A 17 -24.05 -3.91 23.11
N ASP A 18 -25.02 -4.41 22.36
CA ASP A 18 -25.60 -5.74 22.44
C ASP A 18 -24.88 -6.77 21.55
N SER A 19 -23.76 -6.39 20.92
CA SER A 19 -22.94 -7.32 20.15
C SER A 19 -22.44 -8.48 21.02
N VAL A 20 -22.30 -9.67 20.42
CA VAL A 20 -21.72 -10.82 21.11
C VAL A 20 -20.24 -10.89 20.77
N ILE A 21 -19.38 -10.64 21.78
CA ILE A 21 -17.93 -10.73 21.66
C ILE A 21 -17.42 -11.81 22.64
N PRO A 22 -17.30 -13.07 22.21
CA PRO A 22 -16.95 -14.18 23.09
C PRO A 22 -15.57 -13.98 23.75
N GLY A 23 -15.52 -14.19 25.08
CA GLY A 23 -14.27 -14.15 25.83
C GLY A 23 -13.61 -12.77 25.89
N TYR A 24 -14.36 -11.68 25.65
CA TYR A 24 -13.82 -10.32 25.71
C TYR A 24 -13.07 -10.07 27.03
N ALA A 25 -11.81 -9.66 26.91
CA ALA A 25 -11.00 -9.16 28.01
C ALA A 25 -10.42 -7.78 27.62
N PRO A 26 -10.56 -6.76 28.47
CA PRO A 26 -9.96 -5.45 28.21
C PRO A 26 -8.43 -5.54 28.07
N ASN A 27 -7.83 -4.53 27.46
CA ASN A 27 -6.38 -4.42 27.38
C ASN A 27 -5.78 -4.36 28.79
N SER A 28 -4.81 -5.23 29.07
CA SER A 28 -4.05 -5.19 30.34
C SER A 28 -2.91 -4.18 30.28
N THR A 29 -2.44 -3.83 29.08
CA THR A 29 -1.36 -2.89 28.85
C THR A 29 -1.90 -1.47 28.64
N PRO A 30 -1.28 -0.41 29.19
CA PRO A 30 -1.66 0.97 28.91
C PRO A 30 -1.58 1.32 27.42
N ILE A 31 -2.57 2.06 26.91
CA ILE A 31 -2.66 2.43 25.48
C ILE A 31 -1.39 3.08 24.91
N PRO A 32 -0.71 4.04 25.59
CA PRO A 32 0.51 4.63 25.06
C PRO A 32 1.63 3.61 24.83
N VAL A 33 1.71 2.56 25.65
CA VAL A 33 2.69 1.48 25.50
C VAL A 33 2.32 0.59 24.32
N ILE A 34 1.02 0.29 24.13
CA ILE A 34 0.54 -0.48 22.99
C ILE A 34 0.87 0.24 21.68
N LEU A 35 0.46 1.51 21.58
CA LEU A 35 0.69 2.33 20.39
C LEU A 35 2.19 2.55 20.14
N GLY A 36 2.97 2.82 21.19
CA GLY A 36 4.43 2.99 21.09
C GLY A 36 5.14 1.72 20.61
N ALA A 37 4.79 0.55 21.14
CA ALA A 37 5.38 -0.71 20.71
C ALA A 37 4.97 -1.09 19.28
N PHE A 38 3.67 -1.00 18.96
CA PHE A 38 3.19 -1.32 17.61
C PHE A 38 3.79 -0.37 16.55
N SER A 39 3.69 0.94 16.78
CA SER A 39 4.27 1.94 15.87
C SER A 39 5.80 1.82 15.77
N GLY A 40 6.49 1.44 16.86
CA GLY A 40 7.91 1.15 16.85
C GLY A 40 8.28 -0.05 15.95
N ILE A 41 7.54 -1.16 16.04
CA ILE A 41 7.76 -2.34 15.18
C ILE A 41 7.58 -1.96 13.70
N VAL A 42 6.46 -1.31 13.38
CA VAL A 42 6.15 -0.85 12.02
C VAL A 42 7.23 0.12 11.52
N GLY A 43 7.58 1.11 12.33
CA GLY A 43 8.57 2.13 12.00
C GLY A 43 9.96 1.56 11.74
N VAL A 44 10.44 0.67 12.61
CA VAL A 44 11.74 -0.02 12.44
C VAL A 44 11.74 -0.84 11.15
N PHE A 45 10.65 -1.57 10.87
CA PHE A 45 10.53 -2.36 9.66
C PHE A 45 10.55 -1.47 8.40
N THR A 46 9.68 -0.45 8.33
CA THR A 46 9.58 0.45 7.17
C THR A 46 10.89 1.21 6.93
N LEU A 47 11.50 1.78 7.97
CA LEU A 47 12.78 2.49 7.87
C LEU A 47 13.92 1.53 7.54
N GLY A 48 13.88 0.30 8.03
CA GLY A 48 14.81 -0.77 7.66
C GLY A 48 14.77 -1.08 6.18
N CYS A 49 13.57 -1.26 5.60
CA CYS A 49 13.40 -1.47 4.15
C CYS A 49 13.93 -0.29 3.32
N VAL A 50 13.63 0.95 3.71
CA VAL A 50 14.12 2.15 3.01
C VAL A 50 15.66 2.25 3.11
N SER A 51 16.22 1.98 4.29
CA SER A 51 17.67 2.02 4.52
C SER A 51 18.40 0.95 3.72
N LEU A 52 17.86 -0.28 3.69
CA LEU A 52 18.40 -1.39 2.90
C LEU A 52 18.33 -1.07 1.39
N ALA A 53 17.22 -0.52 0.92
CA ALA A 53 17.07 -0.10 -0.47
C ALA A 53 18.09 0.99 -0.85
N LYS A 54 18.29 1.98 0.02
CA LYS A 54 19.29 3.05 -0.19
C LYS A 54 20.72 2.52 -0.14
N TRP A 55 21.00 1.54 0.71
CA TRP A 55 22.30 0.88 0.76
C TRP A 55 22.57 0.10 -0.54
N TYR A 56 21.58 -0.63 -1.05
CA TYR A 56 21.68 -1.38 -2.31
C TYR A 56 21.76 -0.47 -3.54
N ASN A 57 21.00 0.63 -3.55
CA ASN A 57 20.93 1.60 -4.62
C ASN A 57 21.12 3.03 -4.09
N PRO A 58 22.39 3.47 -3.89
CA PRO A 58 22.69 4.80 -3.34
C PRO A 58 22.17 5.97 -4.17
N GLY A 59 21.84 5.75 -5.44
CA GLY A 59 21.26 6.74 -6.35
C GLY A 59 19.75 6.94 -6.21
N LEU A 60 19.07 6.25 -5.29
CA LEU A 60 17.63 6.40 -5.08
C LEU A 60 17.25 7.83 -4.70
N LYS A 61 16.34 8.42 -5.48
CA LYS A 61 15.77 9.74 -5.20
C LYS A 61 14.89 9.70 -3.96
N ARG A 62 14.73 10.84 -3.28
CA ARG A 62 13.86 10.95 -2.10
C ARG A 62 12.42 10.54 -2.38
N ALA A 63 11.89 10.86 -3.56
CA ALA A 63 10.55 10.41 -3.97
C ALA A 63 10.45 8.88 -4.01
N ASP A 64 11.42 8.19 -4.63
CA ASP A 64 11.42 6.72 -4.67
C ASP A 64 11.60 6.12 -3.28
N GLN A 65 12.41 6.73 -2.41
CA GLN A 65 12.55 6.30 -1.00
C GLN A 65 11.21 6.38 -0.25
N LEU A 66 10.43 7.44 -0.44
CA LEU A 66 9.10 7.59 0.18
C LEU A 66 8.10 6.57 -0.37
N ILE A 67 8.13 6.28 -1.67
CA ILE A 67 7.26 5.28 -2.29
C ILE A 67 7.64 3.86 -1.81
N ILE A 68 8.93 3.56 -1.66
CA ILE A 68 9.40 2.32 -1.01
C ILE A 68 8.88 2.26 0.41
N GLY A 69 8.99 3.35 1.19
CA GLY A 69 8.48 3.41 2.55
C GLY A 69 6.97 3.15 2.62
N TRP A 70 6.20 3.76 1.72
CA TRP A 70 4.76 3.52 1.60
C TRP A 70 4.44 2.06 1.34
N PHE A 71 5.02 1.45 0.30
CA PHE A 71 4.74 0.05 -0.02
C PHE A 71 5.30 -0.94 1.02
N ALA A 72 6.39 -0.62 1.71
CA ALA A 72 6.89 -1.42 2.82
C ALA A 72 5.93 -1.34 4.03
N LEU A 73 5.41 -0.14 4.34
CA LEU A 73 4.37 0.04 5.35
C LEU A 73 3.10 -0.75 5.02
N CYS A 74 2.57 -0.61 3.80
CA CYS A 74 1.40 -1.36 3.36
C CYS A 74 1.67 -2.87 3.41
N GLY A 75 2.80 -3.33 2.90
CA GLY A 75 3.19 -4.75 2.96
C GLY A 75 3.22 -5.27 4.40
N PHE A 76 3.75 -4.48 5.34
CA PHE A 76 3.79 -4.87 6.74
C PHE A 76 2.39 -4.99 7.34
N LEU A 77 1.57 -3.95 7.21
CA LEU A 77 0.23 -3.94 7.76
C LEU A 77 -0.59 -5.10 7.19
N HIS A 78 -0.56 -5.28 5.86
CA HIS A 78 -1.29 -6.34 5.17
C HIS A 78 -0.85 -7.73 5.56
N CYS A 79 0.45 -8.03 5.50
CA CYS A 79 0.91 -9.39 5.75
C CYS A 79 0.96 -9.74 7.25
N PHE A 80 1.23 -8.77 8.13
CA PHE A 80 1.44 -9.06 9.55
C PHE A 80 0.30 -8.57 10.42
N PHE A 81 -0.23 -7.35 10.26
CA PHE A 81 -1.29 -6.83 11.13
C PHE A 81 -2.66 -7.39 10.75
N GLU A 82 -3.08 -7.20 9.49
CA GLU A 82 -4.30 -7.79 8.95
C GLU A 82 -4.18 -9.31 8.81
N GLY A 83 -3.00 -9.83 8.41
CA GLY A 83 -2.75 -11.27 8.43
C GLY A 83 -2.91 -11.90 9.81
N TYR A 84 -2.47 -11.22 10.88
CA TYR A 84 -2.72 -11.66 12.26
C TYR A 84 -4.22 -11.65 12.59
N PHE A 85 -4.95 -10.61 12.17
CA PHE A 85 -6.41 -10.58 12.33
C PHE A 85 -7.08 -11.78 11.64
N VAL A 86 -6.76 -12.04 10.37
CA VAL A 86 -7.34 -13.15 9.61
C VAL A 86 -7.08 -14.50 10.29
N LEU A 87 -5.89 -14.72 10.85
CA LEU A 87 -5.54 -15.98 11.53
C LEU A 87 -6.11 -16.11 12.94
N HIS A 88 -6.35 -14.99 13.63
CA HIS A 88 -6.66 -14.98 15.06
C HIS A 88 -7.98 -14.29 15.43
N HIS A 89 -8.83 -13.93 14.45
CA HIS A 89 -10.06 -13.13 14.65
C HIS A 89 -10.94 -13.61 15.81
N ALA A 90 -11.12 -14.93 15.98
CA ALA A 90 -11.92 -15.50 17.06
C ALA A 90 -11.27 -15.40 18.46
N SER A 91 -9.94 -15.26 18.51
CA SER A 91 -9.15 -15.25 19.77
C SER A 91 -8.69 -13.85 20.19
N ILE A 92 -8.71 -12.86 19.29
CA ILE A 92 -8.31 -11.48 19.58
C ILE A 92 -9.03 -10.90 20.80
N PRO A 93 -10.36 -11.08 20.99
CA PRO A 93 -11.05 -10.49 22.14
C PRO A 93 -10.48 -10.91 23.50
N ALA A 94 -10.03 -12.16 23.63
CA ALA A 94 -9.45 -12.70 24.87
C ALA A 94 -7.93 -12.48 24.98
N SER A 95 -7.24 -12.40 23.84
CA SER A 95 -5.78 -12.35 23.76
C SER A 95 -5.21 -11.03 24.28
N GLN A 96 -4.03 -11.13 24.89
CA GLN A 96 -3.23 -9.99 25.39
C GLN A 96 -1.91 -9.82 24.62
N SER A 97 -1.77 -10.44 23.45
CA SER A 97 -0.64 -10.15 22.57
C SER A 97 -0.65 -8.68 22.16
N ILE A 98 0.51 -8.11 21.82
CA ILE A 98 0.58 -6.71 21.39
C ILE A 98 -0.29 -6.42 20.15
N PHE A 99 -0.37 -7.37 19.21
CA PHE A 99 -1.23 -7.27 18.03
C PHE A 99 -2.71 -7.34 18.42
N SER A 100 -3.11 -8.27 19.30
CA SER A 100 -4.50 -8.34 19.76
C SER A 100 -4.93 -7.11 20.54
N GLN A 101 -4.05 -6.54 21.37
CA GLN A 101 -4.36 -5.33 22.12
C GLN A 101 -4.45 -4.09 21.21
N ALA A 102 -3.60 -4.01 20.18
CA ALA A 102 -3.70 -2.99 19.14
C ALA A 102 -4.99 -3.13 18.31
N TRP A 103 -5.38 -4.35 17.95
CA TRP A 103 -6.67 -4.61 17.31
C TRP A 103 -7.84 -4.21 18.21
N LYS A 104 -7.83 -4.58 19.50
CA LYS A 104 -8.89 -4.18 20.45
C LYS A 104 -9.02 -2.67 20.58
N GLU A 105 -7.92 -1.93 20.56
CA GLU A 105 -7.92 -0.46 20.55
C GLU A 105 -8.50 0.09 19.24
N TYR A 106 -8.00 -0.38 18.10
CA TYR A 106 -8.48 0.07 16.80
C TYR A 106 -9.96 -0.27 16.57
N SER A 107 -10.44 -1.42 17.05
CA SER A 107 -11.84 -1.83 16.93
C SER A 107 -12.83 -0.95 17.71
N LEU A 108 -12.37 -0.02 18.56
CA LEU A 108 -13.24 1.03 19.09
C LEU A 108 -13.78 1.93 17.99
N SER A 109 -13.05 2.06 16.88
CA SER A 109 -13.51 2.77 15.69
C SER A 109 -14.37 1.92 14.76
N ASP A 110 -14.18 0.60 14.78
CA ASP A 110 -14.92 -0.36 13.97
C ASP A 110 -14.96 -1.75 14.63
N SER A 111 -16.06 -2.05 15.29
CA SER A 111 -16.26 -3.27 16.07
C SER A 111 -16.32 -4.55 15.23
N ARG A 112 -16.49 -4.43 13.90
CA ARG A 112 -16.56 -5.56 12.97
C ARG A 112 -15.31 -6.47 13.03
N TYR A 113 -14.17 -5.89 13.42
CA TYR A 113 -12.92 -6.60 13.67
C TYR A 113 -12.93 -7.47 14.94
N LEU A 114 -13.85 -7.27 15.88
CA LEU A 114 -14.01 -8.13 17.08
C LEU A 114 -15.23 -9.02 17.04
N THR A 115 -16.21 -8.73 16.17
CA THR A 115 -17.38 -9.57 15.95
C THR A 115 -17.19 -10.57 14.81
N SER A 116 -15.98 -10.66 14.23
CA SER A 116 -15.67 -11.54 13.09
C SER A 116 -16.60 -11.31 11.90
N ASP A 117 -16.83 -10.04 11.54
CA ASP A 117 -17.68 -9.70 10.40
C ASP A 117 -17.17 -10.38 9.11
N PRO A 118 -18.03 -11.11 8.37
CA PRO A 118 -17.60 -11.84 7.18
C PRO A 118 -17.02 -10.95 6.09
N PHE A 119 -17.54 -9.73 5.93
CA PHE A 119 -17.04 -8.81 4.91
C PHE A 119 -15.63 -8.32 5.26
N MET A 120 -15.38 -7.94 6.52
CA MET A 120 -14.04 -7.62 7.01
C MET A 120 -13.07 -8.80 6.85
N LEU A 121 -13.45 -10.01 7.26
CA LEU A 121 -12.58 -11.18 7.12
C LEU A 121 -12.21 -11.47 5.66
N CYS A 122 -13.17 -11.40 4.74
CA CYS A 122 -12.92 -11.64 3.33
C CYS A 122 -12.03 -10.58 2.69
N ILE A 123 -12.29 -9.29 2.94
CA ILE A 123 -11.49 -8.22 2.35
C ILE A 123 -10.06 -8.25 2.90
N GLU A 124 -9.88 -8.50 4.21
CA GLU A 124 -8.55 -8.55 4.80
C GLU A 124 -7.77 -9.82 4.44
N MET A 125 -8.46 -10.93 4.19
CA MET A 125 -7.83 -12.12 3.62
C MET A 125 -7.27 -11.84 2.22
N LEU A 126 -8.06 -11.19 1.35
CA LEU A 126 -7.55 -10.76 0.04
C LEU A 126 -6.39 -9.79 0.20
N THR A 127 -6.51 -8.79 1.07
CA THR A 127 -5.44 -7.85 1.38
C THR A 127 -4.14 -8.54 1.79
N THR A 128 -4.24 -9.53 2.68
CA THR A 128 -3.10 -10.31 3.17
C THR A 128 -2.46 -11.15 2.07
N LEU A 129 -3.27 -11.79 1.22
CA LEU A 129 -2.80 -12.74 0.21
C LEU A 129 -2.37 -12.07 -1.10
N THR A 130 -2.89 -10.89 -1.43
CA THR A 130 -2.61 -10.20 -2.71
C THR A 130 -1.92 -8.85 -2.50
N TRP A 131 -2.54 -7.91 -1.79
CA TRP A 131 -2.05 -6.53 -1.69
C TRP A 131 -0.77 -6.43 -0.88
N GLY A 132 -0.62 -7.21 0.19
CA GLY A 132 0.61 -7.28 0.98
C GLY A 132 1.82 -7.75 0.17
N PRO A 133 1.80 -8.97 -0.42
CA PRO A 133 2.89 -9.48 -1.24
C PRO A 133 3.21 -8.59 -2.44
N LEU A 134 2.19 -8.05 -3.13
CA LEU A 134 2.41 -7.15 -4.26
C LEU A 134 3.00 -5.80 -3.84
N SER A 135 2.69 -5.31 -2.63
CA SER A 135 3.32 -4.11 -2.09
C SER A 135 4.81 -4.34 -1.85
N PHE A 136 5.19 -5.46 -1.22
CA PHE A 136 6.61 -5.82 -1.07
C PHE A 136 7.32 -5.97 -2.40
N LEU A 137 6.72 -6.67 -3.36
CA LEU A 137 7.30 -6.81 -4.69
C LEU A 137 7.47 -5.46 -5.39
N THR A 138 6.50 -4.56 -5.26
CA THR A 138 6.58 -3.20 -5.80
C THR A 138 7.74 -2.43 -5.16
N ALA A 139 7.91 -2.48 -3.84
CA ALA A 139 9.04 -1.87 -3.14
C ALA A 139 10.39 -2.41 -3.64
N VAL A 140 10.51 -3.73 -3.83
CA VAL A 140 11.72 -4.37 -4.37
C VAL A 140 12.00 -3.93 -5.81
N LEU A 141 10.98 -3.85 -6.67
CA LEU A 141 11.13 -3.37 -8.05
C LEU A 141 11.60 -1.92 -8.10
N ILE A 142 11.13 -1.06 -7.18
CA ILE A 142 11.61 0.33 -7.08
C ILE A 142 13.08 0.34 -6.63
N ALA A 143 13.41 -0.40 -5.56
CA ALA A 143 14.77 -0.45 -5.02
C ALA A 143 15.80 -0.98 -6.04
N THR A 144 15.41 -1.95 -6.85
CA THR A 144 16.26 -2.59 -7.87
C THR A 144 16.21 -1.91 -9.24
N SER A 145 15.34 -0.91 -9.42
CA SER A 145 15.28 -0.14 -10.67
C SER A 145 16.54 0.73 -10.83
N THR A 146 17.09 0.77 -12.05
CA THR A 146 18.20 1.67 -12.36
C THR A 146 17.77 3.11 -12.08
N PRO A 147 18.57 3.93 -11.39
CA PRO A 147 18.24 5.33 -11.17
C PRO A 147 17.89 6.01 -12.49
N THR A 148 16.82 6.81 -12.49
CA THR A 148 16.57 7.80 -13.55
C THR A 148 17.59 8.93 -13.40
N SER A 149 18.87 8.63 -13.62
CA SER A 149 19.88 9.66 -13.83
C SER A 149 19.49 10.39 -15.11
N THR A 150 19.28 11.70 -15.03
CA THR A 150 19.41 12.55 -16.21
C THR A 150 20.74 12.19 -16.88
N PRO A 151 20.78 11.93 -18.20
CA PRO A 151 22.02 11.57 -18.86
C PRO A 151 22.99 12.75 -18.78
N THR A 152 23.91 12.74 -17.82
CA THR A 152 25.13 13.53 -17.90
C THR A 152 26.02 12.86 -18.95
N SER A 153 26.37 13.63 -19.98
CA SER A 153 26.91 13.21 -21.28
C SER A 153 28.18 12.33 -21.29
N THR A 154 28.73 11.89 -20.16
CA THR A 154 30.09 11.31 -20.11
C THR A 154 30.22 9.90 -19.56
N SER A 155 29.14 9.23 -19.13
CA SER A 155 29.21 7.81 -18.72
C SER A 155 28.45 6.90 -19.69
N ALA A 156 29.08 5.79 -20.08
CA ALA A 156 28.45 4.74 -20.90
C ALA A 156 27.05 4.37 -20.35
N PRO A 157 26.05 4.11 -21.21
CA PRO A 157 24.71 3.78 -20.74
C PRO A 157 24.76 2.49 -19.92
N LYS A 158 24.59 2.57 -18.59
CA LYS A 158 24.20 1.38 -17.82
C LYS A 158 22.92 0.87 -18.47
N ARG A 159 22.90 -0.40 -18.90
CA ARG A 159 21.73 -1.06 -19.47
C ARG A 159 20.54 -0.81 -18.53
N HIS A 160 19.70 0.14 -18.91
CA HIS A 160 18.59 0.58 -18.10
C HIS A 160 17.60 -0.58 -18.02
N ASN A 161 17.24 -1.02 -16.81
CA ASN A 161 16.33 -2.14 -16.63
C ASN A 161 14.88 -1.67 -16.87
N TYR A 162 14.56 -1.33 -18.13
CA TYR A 162 13.24 -0.84 -18.54
C TYR A 162 12.11 -1.82 -18.17
N SER A 163 12.40 -3.13 -18.17
CA SER A 163 11.44 -4.15 -17.73
C SER A 163 11.02 -3.95 -16.28
N HIS A 164 11.96 -3.68 -15.36
CA HIS A 164 11.61 -3.38 -13.96
C HIS A 164 10.73 -2.14 -13.83
N GLN A 165 10.93 -1.11 -14.65
CA GLN A 165 10.09 0.10 -14.60
C GLN A 165 8.67 -0.15 -15.12
N GLY A 166 8.54 -0.91 -16.22
CA GLY A 166 7.23 -1.34 -16.72
C GLY A 166 6.48 -2.16 -15.68
N THR A 167 7.13 -3.18 -15.11
CA THR A 167 6.53 -4.02 -14.06
C THR A 167 6.23 -3.24 -12.79
N ARG A 168 7.12 -2.32 -12.36
CA ARG A 168 6.87 -1.41 -11.23
C ARG A 168 5.57 -0.66 -11.42
N HIS A 169 5.39 0.02 -12.55
CA HIS A 169 4.20 0.84 -12.78
C HIS A 169 2.93 -0.01 -12.96
N LEU A 170 3.05 -1.21 -13.53
CA LEU A 170 1.96 -2.17 -13.59
C LEU A 170 1.51 -2.58 -12.18
N LEU A 171 2.43 -3.06 -11.34
CA LEU A 171 2.10 -3.51 -9.99
C LEU A 171 1.63 -2.36 -9.09
N GLN A 172 2.31 -1.21 -9.15
CA GLN A 172 1.88 0.01 -8.46
C GLN A 172 0.44 0.37 -8.85
N THR A 173 0.08 0.31 -10.13
CA THR A 173 -1.29 0.55 -10.60
C THR A 173 -2.28 -0.45 -10.02
N VAL A 174 -1.98 -1.75 -10.10
CA VAL A 174 -2.85 -2.82 -9.57
C VAL A 174 -3.09 -2.65 -8.07
N VAL A 175 -2.02 -2.47 -7.28
CA VAL A 175 -2.13 -2.28 -5.83
C VAL A 175 -2.89 -1.01 -5.49
N CYS A 176 -2.60 0.11 -6.18
CA CYS A 176 -3.29 1.37 -5.90
C CYS A 176 -4.80 1.29 -6.20
N VAL A 177 -5.19 0.62 -7.30
CA VAL A 177 -6.61 0.37 -7.58
C VAL A 177 -7.23 -0.52 -6.50
N GLY A 178 -6.53 -1.56 -6.07
CA GLY A 178 -6.96 -2.42 -4.96
C GLY A 178 -7.19 -1.65 -3.66
N HIS A 179 -6.28 -0.74 -3.29
CA HIS A 179 -6.42 0.12 -2.12
C HIS A 179 -7.59 1.09 -2.24
N LEU A 180 -7.75 1.77 -3.38
CA LEU A 180 -8.88 2.69 -3.61
C LEU A 180 -10.23 1.97 -3.54
N TYR A 181 -10.30 0.76 -4.12
CA TYR A 181 -11.50 -0.06 -4.06
C TYR A 181 -11.77 -0.55 -2.64
N GLY A 182 -10.75 -1.04 -1.93
CA GLY A 182 -10.85 -1.51 -0.55
C GLY A 182 -11.33 -0.41 0.40
N VAL A 183 -10.72 0.77 0.35
CA VAL A 183 -11.12 1.90 1.22
C VAL A 183 -12.52 2.42 0.88
N ALA A 184 -12.92 2.39 -0.40
CA ALA A 184 -14.27 2.75 -0.81
C ALA A 184 -15.31 1.78 -0.26
N LEU A 185 -15.05 0.48 -0.28
CA LEU A 185 -15.94 -0.51 0.33
C LEU A 185 -15.93 -0.43 1.86
N TYR A 186 -14.77 -0.18 2.47
CA TYR A 186 -14.64 -0.02 3.92
C TYR A 186 -15.55 1.10 4.43
N TYR A 187 -15.43 2.29 3.83
CA TYR A 187 -16.27 3.43 4.18
C TYR A 187 -17.73 3.24 3.75
N GLY A 188 -17.95 2.72 2.54
CA GLY A 188 -19.28 2.57 1.97
C GLY A 188 -20.15 1.59 2.75
N THR A 189 -19.61 0.46 3.20
CA THR A 189 -20.37 -0.55 3.96
C THR A 189 -20.78 -0.06 5.34
N CYS A 190 -19.90 0.63 6.05
CA CYS A 190 -20.20 1.23 7.35
C CYS A 190 -21.19 2.39 7.18
N GLY A 191 -20.94 3.31 6.25
CA GLY A 191 -21.84 4.44 5.99
C GLY A 191 -23.24 4.01 5.52
N PHE A 192 -23.34 2.94 4.72
CA PHE A 192 -24.62 2.34 4.35
C PHE A 192 -25.33 1.74 5.56
N ALA A 193 -24.63 1.00 6.42
CA ALA A 193 -25.22 0.41 7.63
C ALA A 193 -25.73 1.50 8.60
N GLU A 194 -24.95 2.56 8.80
CA GLU A 194 -25.31 3.70 9.65
C GLU A 194 -26.55 4.41 9.10
N HIS A 195 -26.54 4.78 7.81
CA HIS A 195 -27.61 5.56 7.21
C HIS A 195 -28.91 4.78 6.99
N MET A 196 -28.82 3.53 6.54
CA MET A 196 -29.99 2.73 6.16
C MET A 196 -30.51 1.85 7.28
N ARG A 197 -29.70 1.53 8.29
CA ARG A 197 -30.06 0.59 9.36
C ARG A 197 -29.90 1.19 10.76
N GLY A 198 -29.38 2.41 10.88
CA GLY A 198 -29.07 3.01 12.19
C GLY A 198 -27.99 2.23 12.95
N LEU A 199 -27.19 1.42 12.26
CA LEU A 199 -26.17 0.57 12.86
C LEU A 199 -24.81 1.27 12.78
N SER A 200 -24.33 1.73 13.92
CA SER A 200 -22.96 2.22 14.05
C SER A 200 -22.05 1.13 14.61
N PHE A 201 -20.90 0.93 13.97
CA PHE A 201 -19.84 0.03 14.44
C PHE A 201 -18.78 0.77 15.27
N SER A 202 -18.88 2.10 15.35
CA SER A 202 -17.92 2.95 16.02
C SER A 202 -18.45 3.40 17.37
N ARG A 203 -17.54 3.60 18.32
CA ARG A 203 -17.78 4.41 19.51
C ARG A 203 -18.21 5.84 19.10
N PRO A 204 -19.15 6.47 19.81
CA PRO A 204 -19.66 7.80 19.45
C PRO A 204 -18.66 8.94 19.67
N GLU A 205 -17.57 8.72 20.42
CA GLU A 205 -16.56 9.74 20.65
C GLU A 205 -15.83 10.11 19.36
N TRP A 206 -15.61 11.43 19.16
CA TRP A 206 -15.00 11.99 17.96
C TRP A 206 -13.68 11.33 17.57
N LEU A 207 -12.85 10.98 18.56
CA LEU A 207 -11.56 10.34 18.35
C LEU A 207 -11.68 9.03 17.56
N TYR A 208 -12.65 8.17 17.89
CA TYR A 208 -12.76 6.87 17.27
C TYR A 208 -13.38 6.97 15.88
N TYR A 209 -14.44 7.75 15.71
CA TYR A 209 -15.06 7.91 14.39
C TYR A 209 -14.16 8.69 13.41
N TRP A 210 -13.69 9.88 13.81
CA TRP A 210 -12.96 10.78 12.91
C TRP A 210 -11.46 10.57 12.95
N GLY A 211 -10.89 10.34 14.13
CA GLY A 211 -9.45 10.11 14.27
C GLY A 211 -9.03 8.75 13.73
N TYR A 212 -9.62 7.67 14.26
CA TYR A 212 -9.23 6.31 13.91
C TYR A 212 -9.89 5.84 12.61
N TYR A 213 -11.22 5.75 12.59
CA TYR A 213 -11.94 5.19 11.44
C TYR A 213 -11.72 6.02 10.17
N ALA A 214 -12.01 7.33 10.17
CA ALA A 214 -11.79 8.16 8.99
C ALA A 214 -10.32 8.58 8.81
N GLY A 215 -9.67 9.04 9.88
CA GLY A 215 -8.34 9.63 9.80
C GLY A 215 -7.24 8.63 9.47
N MET A 216 -7.21 7.46 10.11
CA MET A 216 -6.16 6.46 9.86
C MET A 216 -6.32 5.76 8.52
N ASN A 217 -7.53 5.66 7.97
CA ASN A 217 -7.76 5.02 6.66
C ASN A 217 -7.67 6.01 5.48
N ALA A 218 -7.78 7.32 5.71
CA ALA A 218 -7.67 8.34 4.65
C ALA A 218 -6.38 8.27 3.79
N PRO A 219 -5.19 7.92 4.33
CA PRO A 219 -3.98 7.73 3.51
C PRO A 219 -4.15 6.71 2.38
N TRP A 220 -4.95 5.65 2.57
CA TRP A 220 -5.25 4.64 1.55
C TRP A 220 -6.21 5.15 0.45
N ALA A 221 -6.84 6.32 0.63
CA ALA A 221 -7.52 7.02 -0.45
C ALA A 221 -6.57 8.01 -1.17
N VAL A 222 -5.79 8.78 -0.41
CA VAL A 222 -4.98 9.88 -0.96
C VAL A 222 -3.72 9.39 -1.66
N VAL A 223 -2.90 8.58 -1.00
CA VAL A 223 -1.59 8.17 -1.54
C VAL A 223 -1.75 7.28 -2.77
N PRO A 224 -2.62 6.25 -2.77
CA PRO A 224 -2.91 5.47 -3.97
C PRO A 224 -3.42 6.30 -5.14
N GLY A 225 -4.25 7.34 -4.90
CA GLY A 225 -4.70 8.25 -5.95
C GLY A 225 -3.54 9.00 -6.63
N VAL A 226 -2.60 9.52 -5.84
CA VAL A 226 -1.40 10.22 -6.34
C VAL A 226 -0.47 9.25 -7.10
N LEU A 227 -0.23 8.07 -6.55
CA LEU A 227 0.64 7.05 -7.16
C LEU A 227 0.04 6.45 -8.44
N LEU A 228 -1.29 6.34 -8.50
CA LEU A 228 -2.00 5.91 -9.70
C LEU A 228 -1.86 6.94 -10.82
N TYR A 229 -2.05 8.23 -10.50
CA TYR A 229 -1.80 9.32 -11.46
C TYR A 229 -0.35 9.33 -11.95
N GLN A 230 0.61 9.14 -11.04
CA GLN A 230 2.03 9.04 -11.39
C GLN A 230 2.30 7.89 -12.36
N SER A 231 1.79 6.69 -12.09
CA SER A 231 1.94 5.53 -12.97
C SER A 231 1.27 5.75 -14.32
N ALA A 232 0.07 6.33 -14.36
CA ALA A 232 -0.62 6.63 -15.60
C ALA A 232 0.21 7.56 -16.50
N ARG A 233 0.78 8.64 -15.93
CA ARG A 233 1.67 9.57 -16.64
C ARG A 233 2.94 8.89 -17.15
N ALA A 234 3.56 8.03 -16.34
CA ALA A 234 4.76 7.29 -16.72
C ALA A 234 4.49 6.31 -17.87
N ILE A 235 3.39 5.56 -17.79
CA ILE A 235 2.96 4.62 -18.83
C ILE A 235 2.66 5.37 -20.14
N GLN A 236 1.87 6.44 -20.09
CA GLN A 236 1.57 7.27 -21.28
C GLN A 236 2.86 7.83 -21.91
N GLY A 237 3.76 8.37 -21.10
CA GLY A 237 5.05 8.89 -21.58
C GLY A 237 5.91 7.82 -22.26
N ALA A 238 5.90 6.59 -21.74
CA ALA A 238 6.61 5.46 -22.34
C ALA A 238 6.04 5.07 -23.72
N PHE A 239 4.71 5.02 -23.86
CA PHE A 239 4.07 4.74 -25.15
C PHE A 239 4.31 5.83 -26.20
N VAL A 240 4.30 7.11 -25.80
CA VAL A 240 4.64 8.24 -26.70
C VAL A 240 6.09 8.12 -27.18
N ALA A 241 7.04 7.83 -26.28
CA ALA A 241 8.44 7.66 -26.65
C ALA A 241 8.65 6.45 -27.59
N ALA A 242 7.95 5.35 -27.35
CA ALA A 242 8.01 4.17 -28.20
C ALA A 242 7.50 4.44 -29.63
N ALA A 243 6.41 5.22 -29.76
CA ALA A 243 5.85 5.61 -31.05
C ALA A 243 6.76 6.58 -31.84
N ALA A 244 7.54 7.42 -31.17
CA ALA A 244 8.45 8.38 -31.81
C ALA A 244 9.79 7.74 -32.26
N ALA A 245 10.16 6.58 -31.70
CA ALA A 245 11.47 5.97 -31.97
C ALA A 245 11.71 5.56 -33.45
N PRO A 246 10.72 5.01 -34.20
CA PRO A 246 10.88 4.74 -35.63
C PRO A 246 11.13 6.01 -36.45
N ALA A 247 10.35 7.08 -36.21
CA ALA A 247 10.50 8.35 -36.92
C ALA A 247 11.90 8.97 -36.71
N ALA A 248 12.47 8.83 -35.50
CA ALA A 248 13.83 9.29 -35.22
C ALA A 248 14.91 8.43 -35.92
N ARG A 249 14.67 7.13 -36.10
CA ARG A 249 15.57 6.23 -36.86
C ARG A 249 15.58 6.58 -38.34
N ASP A 250 14.41 6.78 -38.94
CA ASP A 250 14.30 7.14 -40.36
C ASP A 250 14.96 8.49 -40.67
N VAL A 251 14.81 9.48 -39.77
CA VAL A 251 15.52 10.77 -39.89
C VAL A 251 17.04 10.59 -39.75
N GLY A 252 17.49 9.67 -38.89
CA GLY A 252 18.90 9.33 -38.73
C GLY A 252 19.50 8.61 -39.94
N GLU A 253 18.77 7.65 -40.52
CA GLU A 253 19.15 6.94 -41.74
C GLU A 253 19.14 7.87 -42.95
N GLY A 254 18.11 8.69 -43.14
CA GLY A 254 18.07 9.70 -44.21
C GLY A 254 19.18 10.75 -44.10
N LYS A 255 19.62 11.12 -42.89
CA LYS A 255 20.82 11.96 -42.70
C LYS A 255 22.11 11.23 -43.07
N LYS A 256 22.25 9.94 -42.73
CA LYS A 256 23.41 9.13 -43.13
C LYS A 256 23.47 8.94 -44.65
N GLU A 257 22.34 8.70 -45.30
CA GLU A 257 22.25 8.60 -46.76
C GLU A 257 22.59 9.94 -47.43
N ARG A 258 22.04 11.06 -46.94
CA ARG A 258 22.38 12.40 -47.46
C ARG A 258 23.87 12.72 -47.31
N TRP A 259 24.47 12.41 -46.17
CA TRP A 259 25.92 12.57 -45.94
C TRP A 259 26.74 11.62 -46.81
N GLY A 260 26.30 10.37 -46.98
CA GLY A 260 26.90 9.39 -47.88
C GLY A 260 26.90 9.88 -49.33
N LEU A 261 25.78 10.38 -49.83
CA LEU A 261 25.65 10.98 -51.16
C LEU A 261 26.54 12.22 -51.30
N GLN A 262 26.54 13.15 -50.35
CA GLN A 262 27.42 14.33 -50.40
C GLN A 262 28.92 13.94 -50.47
N ASN A 263 29.35 12.91 -49.73
CA ASN A 263 30.74 12.42 -49.80
C ASN A 263 31.07 11.62 -51.08
N VAL A 264 30.07 11.08 -51.77
CA VAL A 264 30.26 10.41 -53.08
C VAL A 264 30.35 11.44 -54.20
N TRP A 265 29.49 12.47 -54.19
CA TRP A 265 29.52 13.55 -55.16
C TRP A 265 30.74 14.48 -54.98
N GLY A 266 31.15 14.75 -53.73
CA GLY A 266 32.37 15.53 -53.44
C GLY A 266 33.66 14.86 -53.93
N ARG A 267 33.67 13.53 -54.11
CA ARG A 267 34.82 12.78 -54.64
C ARG A 267 34.87 12.69 -56.17
N ARG A 268 33.79 13.03 -56.89
CA ARG A 268 33.77 13.01 -58.37
C ARG A 268 34.19 14.33 -59.03
N PHE A 269 34.36 15.41 -58.26
CA PHE A 269 34.78 16.73 -58.75
C PHE A 269 36.18 17.17 -58.27
N CYS A 270 37.02 16.20 -57.89
CA CYS A 270 38.46 16.42 -57.67
C CYS A 270 39.26 15.68 -58.75
N TRP A 271 39.20 16.19 -59.97
CA TRP A 271 40.18 16.02 -61.05
C TRP A 271 40.15 17.32 -61.86
#